data_AF-A0A4C2EKF6-F1
#
_entry.id   AF-A0A4C2EKF6-F1
#
_cell.length_a   1.000
_cell.length_b   1.000
_cell.length_c   1.000
_cell.angle_alpha   90.00
_cell.angle_beta   90.00
_cell.angle_gamma   90.00
#
_symmetry.space_group_name_H-M   'P 1'
#
loop_
_entity.id
_entity.type
_entity.pdbx_description
1 polymer ?
#
loop_
_entity_poly.entity_id
_entity_poly.type
_entity_poly.pdbx_seq_one_letter_code
_entity_poly.pdbx_strand_id
1 'polypeptide(L)'
;MTRAMSAVADVTVFLLLVGAAAGAVTSGVGVDQPATTNPAATQASTLATSTASVEYDLVVPASDGRKPPEDATLRRRTSHGTVAELLGEAAMSGVTVDGERLSRTGTDFESKVGATTRDRLHSPGHRTSVRVAWSPYPGAPVKSEYRVGDRPPATVDVRAATVTVPSGMGNISEPVHEAAETAGYDGVATVVARNVVDGLFPPTQSKYALRGDYPSDVLMRARYERMAELTDAGVAVEHQSTAEMNRELTAALAARLRADMRSRYESPEDAARTVRTSRVRVTVRTWSP
;
A
#
# COMPACT_ATOMS: atom_id res chain seq x y z
N MET A 1 -19.51 -40.67 32.44
CA MET A 1 -18.16 -40.07 32.43
C MET A 1 -17.48 -40.46 31.13
N THR A 2 -17.56 -39.60 30.12
CA THR A 2 -17.09 -39.93 28.77
C THR A 2 -16.43 -38.69 28.19
N ARG A 3 -15.17 -38.44 28.58
CA ARG A 3 -14.33 -37.35 28.03
C ARG A 3 -12.87 -37.60 28.40
N ALA A 4 -12.23 -38.51 27.68
CA ALA A 4 -10.77 -38.66 27.68
C ALA A 4 -10.19 -39.30 26.40
N MET A 5 -10.99 -39.54 25.34
CA MET A 5 -10.51 -40.20 24.12
C MET A 5 -10.41 -39.30 22.87
N SER A 6 -10.82 -38.02 22.94
CA SER A 6 -10.88 -37.16 21.74
C SER A 6 -9.61 -36.34 21.48
N ALA A 7 -8.80 -36.04 22.49
CA ALA A 7 -7.61 -35.19 22.30
C ALA A 7 -6.40 -35.96 21.77
N VAL A 8 -6.26 -37.24 22.13
CA VAL A 8 -5.12 -38.08 21.72
C VAL A 8 -5.27 -38.53 20.25
N ALA A 9 -6.51 -38.77 19.80
CA ALA A 9 -6.80 -39.10 18.41
C ALA A 9 -6.48 -37.93 17.46
N ASP A 10 -6.80 -36.69 17.88
CA ASP A 10 -6.61 -35.48 17.06
C ASP A 10 -5.13 -35.12 16.89
N VAL A 11 -4.34 -35.27 17.95
CA VAL A 11 -2.87 -35.06 17.91
C VAL A 11 -2.17 -36.09 17.02
N THR A 12 -2.66 -37.34 16.99
CA THR A 12 -2.06 -38.40 16.17
C THR A 12 -2.35 -38.20 14.68
N VAL A 13 -3.56 -37.75 14.32
CA VAL A 13 -3.91 -37.39 12.94
C VAL A 13 -3.15 -36.16 12.48
N PHE A 14 -2.99 -35.15 13.34
CA PHE A 14 -2.22 -33.95 13.03
C PHE A 14 -0.73 -34.27 12.78
N LEU A 15 -0.12 -35.12 13.60
CA LEU A 15 1.27 -35.55 13.41
C LEU A 15 1.45 -36.44 12.16
N LEU A 16 0.45 -37.27 11.80
CA LEU A 16 0.46 -38.05 10.56
C LEU A 16 0.40 -37.15 9.32
N LEU A 17 -0.42 -36.09 9.34
CA LEU A 17 -0.52 -35.13 8.23
C LEU A 17 0.76 -34.30 8.06
N VAL A 18 1.41 -33.91 9.16
CA VAL A 18 2.70 -33.20 9.12
C VAL A 18 3.83 -34.13 8.64
N GLY A 19 3.80 -35.42 9.01
CA GLY A 19 4.74 -36.42 8.52
C GLY A 19 4.60 -36.71 7.02
N ALA A 20 3.37 -36.80 6.51
CA ALA A 20 3.10 -36.98 5.08
C ALA A 20 3.52 -35.76 4.24
N ALA A 21 3.35 -34.54 4.78
CA ALA A 21 3.83 -33.32 4.15
C ALA A 21 5.37 -33.24 4.09
N ALA A 22 6.08 -33.71 5.13
CA ALA A 22 7.55 -33.77 5.13
C ALA A 22 8.11 -34.86 4.18
N GLY A 23 7.41 -35.99 4.03
CA GLY A 23 7.77 -37.05 3.08
C GLY A 23 7.60 -36.66 1.61
N ALA A 24 6.58 -35.84 1.30
CA ALA A 24 6.35 -35.33 -0.06
C ALA A 24 7.43 -34.32 -0.51
N VAL A 25 8.08 -33.63 0.43
CA VAL A 25 9.16 -32.66 0.13
C VAL A 25 10.50 -33.36 -0.17
N THR A 26 10.67 -34.63 0.20
CA THR A 26 11.94 -35.36 0.02
C THR A 26 11.95 -36.36 -1.15
N SER A 27 10.82 -36.55 -1.84
CA SER A 27 10.71 -37.45 -3.00
C SER A 27 10.16 -36.73 -4.23
N GLY A 28 10.82 -35.62 -4.60
CA GLY A 28 10.64 -34.94 -5.87
C GLY A 28 11.64 -35.45 -6.90
N VAL A 29 11.12 -36.19 -7.88
CA VAL A 29 11.77 -36.75 -9.07
C VAL A 29 12.69 -35.72 -9.75
N GLY A 30 13.90 -36.16 -10.11
CA GLY A 30 14.91 -35.32 -10.75
C GLY A 30 14.42 -34.68 -12.05
N VAL A 31 14.59 -33.36 -12.14
CA VAL A 31 14.46 -32.57 -13.35
C VAL A 31 15.81 -31.91 -13.57
N ASP A 32 16.39 -32.10 -14.76
CA ASP A 32 17.65 -31.46 -15.17
C ASP A 32 17.68 -29.98 -14.78
N GLN A 33 18.64 -29.61 -13.92
CA GLN A 33 18.85 -28.23 -13.53
C GLN A 33 19.96 -27.62 -14.39
N PRO A 34 19.58 -26.75 -15.34
CA PRO A 34 20.36 -25.52 -15.48
C PRO A 34 19.42 -24.33 -15.72
N ALA A 35 19.12 -23.58 -14.67
CA ALA A 35 18.54 -22.25 -14.82
C ALA A 35 19.29 -21.32 -13.86
N THR A 36 20.08 -20.41 -14.43
CA THR A 36 20.72 -19.33 -13.67
C THR A 36 19.68 -18.68 -12.75
N THR A 37 19.85 -18.83 -11.43
CA THR A 37 18.96 -18.22 -10.43
C THR A 37 18.75 -16.74 -10.78
N ASN A 38 17.53 -16.31 -11.09
CA ASN A 38 17.25 -14.90 -11.36
C ASN A 38 17.43 -14.12 -10.05
N PRO A 39 18.48 -13.29 -9.90
CA PRO A 39 18.78 -12.65 -8.62
C PRO A 39 17.66 -11.71 -8.17
N ALA A 40 16.95 -11.08 -9.11
CA ALA A 40 15.79 -10.25 -8.79
C ALA A 40 14.63 -11.08 -8.21
N ALA A 41 14.41 -12.30 -8.70
CA ALA A 41 13.37 -13.19 -8.19
C ALA A 41 13.69 -13.70 -6.78
N THR A 42 14.96 -14.07 -6.53
CA THR A 42 15.43 -14.44 -5.20
C THR A 42 15.23 -13.30 -4.20
N GLN A 43 15.67 -12.10 -4.56
CA GLN A 43 15.50 -10.92 -3.70
C GLN A 43 14.03 -10.55 -3.48
N ALA A 44 13.18 -10.65 -4.51
CA ALA A 44 11.75 -10.41 -4.35
C ALA A 44 11.10 -11.42 -3.39
N SER A 45 11.51 -12.70 -3.47
CA SER A 45 11.10 -13.74 -2.52
C SER A 45 11.60 -13.44 -1.10
N THR A 46 12.85 -12.97 -0.95
CA THR A 46 13.38 -12.52 0.34
C THR A 46 12.53 -11.40 0.94
N LEU A 47 12.17 -10.37 0.16
CA LEU A 47 11.32 -9.28 0.67
C LEU A 47 9.93 -9.77 1.08
N ALA A 48 9.35 -10.70 0.33
CA ALA A 48 8.01 -11.22 0.55
C ALA A 48 7.91 -12.17 1.77
N THR A 49 9.02 -12.74 2.22
CA THR A 49 9.03 -13.75 3.30
C THR A 49 9.74 -13.28 4.56
N SER A 50 10.65 -12.31 4.43
CA SER A 50 11.44 -11.81 5.54
C SER A 50 10.65 -10.77 6.34
N THR A 51 10.51 -11.00 7.64
CA THR A 51 9.77 -10.10 8.55
C THR A 51 10.66 -9.03 9.17
N ALA A 52 10.08 -7.88 9.50
CA ALA A 52 10.75 -6.79 10.18
C ALA A 52 9.78 -6.04 11.10
N SER A 53 10.37 -5.32 12.05
CA SER A 53 9.67 -4.36 12.92
C SER A 53 10.36 -3.02 12.72
N VAL A 54 9.59 -2.00 12.36
CA VAL A 54 10.11 -0.66 12.08
C VAL A 54 9.53 0.31 13.09
N GLU A 55 10.40 0.84 13.93
CA GLU A 55 10.09 1.97 14.81
C GLU A 55 10.34 3.29 14.06
N TYR A 56 9.38 4.20 14.13
CA TYR A 56 9.43 5.48 13.45
C TYR A 56 8.69 6.56 14.22
N ASP A 57 9.05 7.81 13.95
CA ASP A 57 8.40 8.98 14.52
C ASP A 57 7.41 9.61 13.53
N LEU A 58 6.29 10.10 14.05
CA LEU A 58 5.32 10.85 13.25
C LEU A 58 5.74 12.31 13.12
N VAL A 59 5.80 12.81 11.89
CA VAL A 59 6.08 14.24 11.65
C VAL A 59 4.80 15.06 11.76
N VAL A 60 4.75 15.95 12.76
CA VAL A 60 3.64 16.90 12.96
C VAL A 60 3.87 18.16 12.11
N PRO A 61 2.85 18.66 11.39
CA PRO A 61 2.97 19.89 10.60
C PRO A 61 3.38 21.10 11.46
N ALA A 62 4.34 21.89 10.97
CA ALA A 62 4.80 23.11 11.65
C ALA A 62 3.73 24.22 11.75
N SER A 63 2.65 24.10 10.99
CA SER A 63 1.49 25.00 11.04
C SER A 63 0.62 24.82 12.29
N ASP A 64 0.84 23.77 13.09
CA ASP A 64 0.15 23.61 14.37
C ASP A 64 0.82 24.52 15.42
N GLY A 65 0.15 25.62 15.75
CA GLY A 65 0.61 26.59 16.75
C GLY A 65 0.49 26.13 18.21
N ARG A 66 -0.04 24.92 18.44
CA ARG A 66 -0.08 24.32 19.78
C ARG A 66 1.33 23.88 20.13
N LYS A 67 1.83 24.30 21.30
CA LYS A 67 3.07 23.73 21.81
C LYS A 67 2.83 22.23 22.05
N PRO A 68 3.55 21.33 21.34
CA PRO A 68 3.52 19.92 21.72
C PRO A 68 3.91 19.82 23.21
N PRO A 69 3.24 18.95 23.99
CA PRO A 69 3.80 18.50 25.26
C PRO A 69 5.27 18.07 25.07
N GLU A 70 6.14 18.20 26.09
CA GLU A 70 7.58 17.87 25.99
C GLU A 70 7.81 16.43 25.45
N ASP A 71 6.87 15.52 25.72
CA ASP A 71 6.90 14.11 25.30
C ASP A 71 6.25 13.85 23.93
N ALA A 72 5.67 14.88 23.30
CA ALA A 72 4.71 14.72 22.22
C ALA A 72 5.22 15.13 20.83
N THR A 73 6.39 15.77 20.74
CA THR A 73 6.99 16.14 19.45
C THR A 73 7.31 14.92 18.57
N LEU A 74 7.49 13.73 19.17
CA LEU A 74 7.83 12.49 18.48
C LEU A 74 7.00 11.34 19.07
N ARG A 75 5.75 11.18 18.61
CA ARG A 75 4.98 9.99 18.98
C ARG A 75 5.50 8.80 18.18
N ARG A 76 6.40 8.04 18.81
CA ARG A 76 6.97 6.81 18.26
C ARG A 76 5.86 5.79 17.99
N ARG A 77 5.92 5.16 16.83
CA ARG A 77 5.09 4.03 16.43
C ARG A 77 5.95 2.89 15.95
N THR A 78 5.35 1.71 15.95
CA THR A 78 5.98 0.49 15.43
C THR A 78 5.03 -0.16 14.45
N SER A 79 5.51 -0.44 13.24
CA SER A 79 4.82 -1.27 12.25
C SER A 79 5.55 -2.59 12.08
N HIS A 80 4.80 -3.67 11.87
CA HIS A 80 5.31 -5.03 11.74
C HIS A 80 4.76 -5.69 10.48
N GLY A 81 5.57 -6.50 9.82
CA GLY A 81 5.14 -7.25 8.65
C GLY A 81 6.33 -7.82 7.89
N THR A 82 6.08 -8.38 6.72
CA THR A 82 7.14 -8.67 5.74
C THR A 82 7.72 -7.36 5.22
N VAL A 83 8.97 -7.36 4.75
CA VAL A 83 9.58 -6.16 4.17
C VAL A 83 8.78 -5.69 2.94
N ALA A 84 8.22 -6.61 2.16
CA ALA A 84 7.34 -6.26 1.03
C ALA A 84 6.05 -5.55 1.49
N GLU A 85 5.42 -5.99 2.58
CA GLU A 85 4.23 -5.33 3.14
C GLU A 85 4.56 -3.94 3.69
N LEU A 86 5.65 -3.81 4.44
CA LEU A 86 6.13 -2.52 4.96
C LEU A 86 6.48 -1.54 3.83
N LEU A 87 7.05 -2.03 2.73
CA LEU A 87 7.26 -1.25 1.51
C LEU A 87 5.94 -0.78 0.89
N GLY A 88 4.91 -1.62 0.91
CA GLY A 88 3.56 -1.27 0.50
C GLY A 88 2.95 -0.17 1.36
N GLU A 89 3.03 -0.32 2.69
CA GLU A 89 2.56 0.67 3.66
C GLU A 89 3.30 2.01 3.49
N ALA A 90 4.63 1.97 3.30
CA ALA A 90 5.46 3.16 3.06
C ALA A 90 5.13 3.85 1.74
N ALA A 91 4.76 3.10 0.70
CA ALA A 91 4.21 3.71 -0.51
C ALA A 91 2.87 4.39 -0.19
N MET A 92 1.98 3.74 0.54
CA MET A 92 0.67 4.34 0.85
C MET A 92 0.74 5.57 1.77
N SER A 93 1.80 5.74 2.57
CA SER A 93 2.06 7.00 3.30
C SER A 93 2.52 8.16 2.40
N GLY A 94 3.02 7.84 1.20
CA GLY A 94 3.52 8.77 0.20
C GLY A 94 2.54 9.09 -0.93
N VAL A 95 1.23 8.90 -0.73
CA VAL A 95 0.22 9.19 -1.77
C VAL A 95 0.28 10.66 -2.21
N THR A 96 0.16 10.84 -3.52
CA THR A 96 0.11 12.12 -4.21
C THR A 96 -1.20 12.27 -4.97
N VAL A 97 -1.65 13.50 -5.12
CA VAL A 97 -2.72 13.92 -6.03
C VAL A 97 -2.08 14.94 -6.97
N ASP A 98 -2.04 14.63 -8.26
CA ASP A 98 -1.40 15.45 -9.30
C ASP A 98 0.09 15.74 -9.06
N GLY A 99 0.77 14.78 -8.43
CA GLY A 99 2.18 14.89 -8.07
C GLY A 99 2.43 15.66 -6.78
N GLU A 100 1.40 16.28 -6.19
CA GLU A 100 1.50 16.92 -4.90
C GLU A 100 1.19 15.95 -3.77
N ARG A 101 2.04 15.96 -2.74
CA ARG A 101 1.97 14.99 -1.64
C ARG A 101 0.85 15.32 -0.66
N LEU A 102 0.09 14.29 -0.26
CA LEU A 102 -1.02 14.41 0.67
C LEU A 102 -0.58 14.59 2.12
N SER A 103 0.48 13.89 2.55
CA SER A 103 0.99 13.98 3.93
C SER A 103 2.50 13.73 4.01
N ARG A 104 3.16 14.43 4.94
CA ARG A 104 4.57 14.23 5.30
C ARG A 104 4.76 13.41 6.57
N THR A 105 3.66 13.02 7.24
CA THR A 105 3.68 12.36 8.55
C THR A 105 4.49 11.07 8.55
N GLY A 106 4.43 10.28 7.47
CA GLY A 106 5.14 9.00 7.33
C GLY A 106 6.55 9.09 6.73
N THR A 107 7.17 10.26 6.66
CA THR A 107 8.49 10.40 6.03
C THR A 107 9.61 9.68 6.78
N ASP A 108 9.58 9.64 8.12
CA ASP A 108 10.53 8.82 8.89
C ASP A 108 10.26 7.33 8.67
N PHE A 109 8.98 6.90 8.65
CA PHE A 109 8.62 5.52 8.33
C PHE A 109 9.17 5.08 6.96
N GLU A 110 8.99 5.90 5.94
CA GLU A 110 9.58 5.70 4.61
C GLU A 110 11.10 5.57 4.66
N SER A 111 11.79 6.41 5.44
CA SER A 111 13.24 6.33 5.59
C SER A 111 13.69 5.02 6.24
N LYS A 112 13.03 4.62 7.34
CA LYS A 112 13.36 3.42 8.12
C LYS A 112 13.07 2.12 7.36
N VAL A 113 11.96 2.06 6.61
CA VAL A 113 11.65 0.95 5.70
C VAL A 113 12.70 0.86 4.58
N GLY A 114 13.13 2.00 4.06
CA GLY A 114 14.19 2.06 3.03
C GLY A 114 15.54 1.57 3.54
N ALA A 115 15.93 1.93 4.76
CA ALA A 115 17.13 1.41 5.41
C ALA A 115 17.03 -0.11 5.61
N THR A 116 15.94 -0.58 6.22
CA THR A 116 15.67 -2.01 6.43
C THR A 116 15.73 -2.79 5.12
N THR A 117 15.17 -2.26 4.04
CA THR A 117 15.18 -2.89 2.72
C THR A 117 16.60 -2.98 2.16
N ARG A 118 17.41 -1.92 2.28
CA ARG A 118 18.82 -1.94 1.84
C ARG A 118 19.63 -3.00 2.59
N ASP A 119 19.45 -3.08 3.90
CA ASP A 119 20.17 -4.06 4.74
C ASP A 119 19.82 -5.50 4.33
N ARG A 120 18.55 -5.77 3.98
CA ARG A 120 18.08 -7.10 3.58
C ARG A 120 18.48 -7.49 2.16
N LEU A 121 18.65 -6.51 1.26
CA LEU A 121 18.98 -6.74 -0.14
C LEU A 121 20.47 -6.61 -0.45
N HIS A 122 21.28 -6.25 0.54
CA HIS A 122 22.72 -6.15 0.37
C HIS A 122 23.29 -7.49 -0.07
N SER A 123 23.91 -7.51 -1.24
CA SER A 123 24.51 -8.70 -1.81
C SER A 123 25.73 -8.32 -2.65
N PRO A 124 26.89 -8.97 -2.44
CA PRO A 124 28.05 -8.77 -3.29
C PRO A 124 27.76 -9.20 -4.74
N GLY A 125 28.23 -8.43 -5.72
CA GLY A 125 28.23 -8.84 -7.14
C GLY A 125 27.07 -8.30 -8.01
N HIS A 126 26.06 -7.64 -7.42
CA HIS A 126 25.02 -6.93 -8.18
C HIS A 126 24.45 -5.74 -7.40
N ARG A 127 24.04 -4.71 -8.14
CA ARG A 127 23.26 -3.59 -7.60
C ARG A 127 21.77 -3.94 -7.61
N THR A 128 21.03 -3.35 -6.68
CA THR A 128 19.60 -3.62 -6.49
C THR A 128 18.81 -2.32 -6.39
N SER A 129 17.65 -2.28 -7.04
CA SER A 129 16.66 -1.21 -6.96
C SER A 129 15.30 -1.82 -6.69
N VAL A 130 14.56 -1.25 -5.75
CA VAL A 130 13.16 -1.60 -5.51
C VAL A 130 12.30 -0.42 -5.89
N ARG A 131 11.33 -0.65 -6.78
CA ARG A 131 10.28 0.32 -7.10
C ARG A 131 8.97 -0.21 -6.55
N VAL A 132 8.34 0.58 -5.69
CA VAL A 132 7.00 0.33 -5.18
C VAL A 132 6.05 1.32 -5.83
N ALA A 133 4.96 0.83 -6.39
CA ALA A 133 4.02 1.68 -7.10
C ALA A 133 2.57 1.25 -6.84
N TRP A 134 1.71 2.26 -6.68
CA TRP A 134 0.27 2.10 -6.54
C TRP A 134 -0.45 3.20 -7.30
N SER A 135 -1.51 2.85 -8.02
CA SER A 135 -2.43 3.77 -8.70
C SER A 135 -3.73 3.03 -8.97
N PRO A 136 -4.91 3.65 -8.82
CA PRO A 136 -6.19 2.98 -9.03
C PRO A 136 -6.38 2.51 -10.48
N TYR A 137 -5.72 3.15 -11.43
CA TYR A 137 -5.60 2.72 -12.83
C TYR A 137 -4.35 3.40 -13.44
N PRO A 138 -3.83 2.91 -14.59
CA PRO A 138 -2.62 3.48 -15.19
C PRO A 138 -2.73 4.98 -15.48
N GLY A 139 -1.77 5.75 -14.96
CA GLY A 139 -1.70 7.19 -15.18
C GLY A 139 -2.65 8.04 -14.33
N ALA A 140 -3.41 7.44 -13.41
CA ALA A 140 -4.33 8.17 -12.54
C ALA A 140 -3.65 9.36 -11.82
N PRO A 141 -4.37 10.48 -11.62
CA PRO A 141 -3.84 11.66 -10.94
C PRO A 141 -3.53 11.37 -9.47
N VAL A 142 -4.28 10.46 -8.84
CA VAL A 142 -3.97 9.95 -7.51
C VAL A 142 -3.09 8.70 -7.61
N LYS A 143 -1.89 8.75 -7.04
CA LYS A 143 -0.91 7.66 -7.12
C LYS A 143 0.12 7.71 -6.00
N SER A 144 0.87 6.64 -5.84
CA SER A 144 2.08 6.60 -5.03
C SER A 144 3.22 5.92 -5.78
N GLU A 145 4.43 6.47 -5.63
CA GLU A 145 5.68 5.82 -6.00
C GLU A 145 6.70 5.99 -4.88
N TYR A 146 7.35 4.88 -4.52
CA TYR A 146 8.43 4.84 -3.54
C TYR A 146 9.59 4.01 -4.10
N ARG A 147 10.83 4.46 -3.90
CA ARG A 147 12.02 3.80 -4.47
C ARG A 147 13.10 3.63 -3.42
N VAL A 148 13.70 2.44 -3.41
CA VAL A 148 14.89 2.12 -2.61
C VAL A 148 16.03 1.76 -3.55
N GLY A 149 17.19 2.39 -3.35
CA GLY A 149 18.39 2.18 -4.15
C GLY A 149 18.40 2.98 -5.46
N ASP A 150 19.51 2.86 -6.18
CA ASP A 150 19.78 3.61 -7.41
C ASP A 150 18.84 3.21 -8.55
N ARG A 151 18.75 4.03 -9.60
CA ARG A 151 18.11 3.64 -10.86
C ARG A 151 19.16 2.91 -11.72
N PRO A 152 18.83 1.76 -12.35
CA PRO A 152 19.74 1.11 -13.27
C PRO A 152 20.12 2.07 -14.42
N PRO A 153 21.40 2.12 -14.83
CA PRO A 153 21.82 2.80 -16.05
C PRO A 153 21.06 2.30 -17.28
N ALA A 154 20.92 3.14 -18.31
CA ALA A 154 20.20 2.77 -19.53
C ALA A 154 20.92 1.69 -20.38
N THR A 155 22.20 1.46 -20.13
CA THR A 155 23.10 0.63 -20.96
C THR A 155 23.37 -0.77 -20.38
N VAL A 156 22.79 -1.11 -19.24
CA VAL A 156 23.05 -2.39 -18.55
C VAL A 156 21.85 -3.32 -18.66
N ASP A 157 22.15 -4.62 -18.70
CA ASP A 157 21.11 -5.64 -18.61
C ASP A 157 20.48 -5.64 -17.21
N VAL A 158 19.16 -5.54 -17.17
CA VAL A 158 18.39 -5.51 -15.93
C VAL A 158 17.54 -6.77 -15.83
N ARG A 159 17.75 -7.52 -14.74
CA ARG A 159 16.84 -8.59 -14.33
C ARG A 159 15.77 -7.98 -13.44
N ALA A 160 14.51 -8.37 -13.61
CA ALA A 160 13.41 -7.87 -12.79
C ALA A 160 12.49 -8.99 -12.30
N ALA A 161 11.91 -8.79 -11.12
CA ALA A 161 10.84 -9.60 -10.58
C ALA A 161 9.85 -8.70 -9.84
N THR A 162 8.57 -9.07 -9.81
CA THR A 162 7.53 -8.28 -9.15
C THR A 162 6.73 -9.16 -8.19
N VAL A 163 6.51 -8.66 -6.98
CA VAL A 163 5.52 -9.19 -6.04
C VAL A 163 4.44 -8.15 -5.80
N THR A 164 3.26 -8.59 -5.38
CA THR A 164 2.15 -7.69 -5.06
C THR A 164 1.77 -7.83 -3.61
N VAL A 165 1.56 -6.70 -2.94
CA VAL A 165 1.10 -6.65 -1.55
C VAL A 165 -0.22 -5.89 -1.45
N PRO A 166 -1.02 -6.10 -0.38
CA PRO A 166 -2.24 -5.34 -0.17
C PRO A 166 -1.95 -3.83 -0.04
N SER A 167 -2.81 -3.00 -0.64
CA SER A 167 -2.77 -1.53 -0.49
C SER A 167 -3.53 -1.00 0.73
N GLY A 168 -4.27 -1.87 1.42
CA GLY A 168 -5.28 -1.48 2.40
C GLY A 168 -6.62 -1.05 1.79
N MET A 169 -6.72 -0.90 0.45
CA MET A 169 -7.97 -0.60 -0.23
C MET A 169 -8.77 -1.84 -0.60
N GLY A 170 -10.09 -1.69 -0.71
CA GLY A 170 -11.00 -2.74 -1.15
C GLY A 170 -10.80 -3.14 -2.61
N ASN A 171 -11.09 -4.40 -2.94
CA ASN A 171 -11.23 -4.84 -4.32
C ASN A 171 -12.61 -4.42 -4.84
N ILE A 172 -12.61 -3.59 -5.89
CA ILE A 172 -13.81 -3.00 -6.49
C ILE A 172 -14.02 -3.44 -7.94
N SER A 173 -13.42 -4.56 -8.37
CA SER A 173 -13.52 -5.00 -9.77
C SER A 173 -14.99 -5.16 -10.20
N GLU A 174 -15.79 -5.86 -9.40
CA GLU A 174 -17.22 -6.09 -9.70
C GLU A 174 -18.05 -4.80 -9.70
N PRO A 175 -18.05 -3.97 -8.63
CA PRO A 175 -18.84 -2.74 -8.64
C PRO A 175 -18.43 -1.73 -9.73
N VAL A 176 -17.16 -1.75 -10.16
CA VAL A 176 -16.68 -0.87 -11.22
C VAL A 176 -17.19 -1.33 -12.60
N HIS A 177 -17.28 -2.63 -12.86
CA HIS A 177 -17.87 -3.14 -14.10
C HIS A 177 -19.35 -2.84 -14.18
N GLU A 178 -20.10 -3.09 -13.10
CA GLU A 178 -21.53 -2.74 -13.02
C GLU A 178 -21.75 -1.22 -13.20
N ALA A 179 -20.92 -0.38 -12.59
CA ALA A 179 -21.01 1.06 -12.72
C ALA A 179 -20.66 1.57 -14.12
N ALA A 180 -19.78 0.87 -14.86
CA ALA A 180 -19.48 1.21 -16.25
C ALA A 180 -20.72 1.02 -17.14
N GLU A 181 -21.42 -0.10 -16.97
CA GLU A 181 -22.61 -0.44 -17.76
C GLU A 181 -23.81 0.48 -17.46
N THR A 182 -23.97 0.85 -16.20
CA THR A 182 -25.17 1.57 -15.73
C THR A 182 -25.01 3.09 -15.70
N ALA A 183 -23.81 3.59 -15.44
CA ALA A 183 -23.54 5.00 -15.19
C ALA A 183 -22.29 5.52 -15.93
N GLY A 184 -21.72 4.74 -16.84
CA GLY A 184 -20.58 5.13 -17.68
C GLY A 184 -19.37 5.60 -16.88
N TYR A 185 -18.66 6.59 -17.42
CA TYR A 185 -17.47 7.17 -16.76
C TYR A 185 -17.77 7.74 -15.38
N ASP A 186 -18.97 8.25 -15.17
CA ASP A 186 -19.37 8.91 -13.93
C ASP A 186 -19.52 7.87 -12.82
N GLY A 187 -20.11 6.72 -13.14
CA GLY A 187 -20.18 5.55 -12.27
C GLY A 187 -18.80 5.02 -11.90
N VAL A 188 -17.97 4.72 -12.91
CA VAL A 188 -16.60 4.20 -12.70
C VAL A 188 -15.78 5.14 -11.81
N ALA A 189 -15.78 6.43 -12.14
CA ALA A 189 -15.03 7.43 -11.38
C ALA A 189 -15.53 7.55 -9.93
N THR A 190 -16.84 7.48 -9.70
CA THR A 190 -17.44 7.56 -8.36
C THR A 190 -17.05 6.36 -7.50
N VAL A 191 -17.15 5.14 -8.04
CA VAL A 191 -16.78 3.91 -7.32
C VAL A 191 -15.28 3.91 -6.98
N VAL A 192 -14.42 4.31 -7.92
CA VAL A 192 -12.98 4.41 -7.69
C VAL A 192 -12.66 5.49 -6.65
N ALA A 193 -13.23 6.70 -6.79
CA ALA A 193 -13.00 7.80 -5.87
C ALA A 193 -13.41 7.44 -4.45
N ARG A 194 -14.59 6.83 -4.28
CA ARG A 194 -15.09 6.38 -2.97
C ARG A 194 -14.13 5.39 -2.33
N ASN A 195 -13.67 4.39 -3.07
CA ASN A 195 -12.76 3.38 -2.54
C ASN A 195 -11.39 3.98 -2.15
N VAL A 196 -10.91 4.97 -2.90
CA VAL A 196 -9.68 5.71 -2.55
C VAL A 196 -9.90 6.54 -1.29
N VAL A 197 -10.99 7.31 -1.20
CA VAL A 197 -11.30 8.14 -0.02
C VAL A 197 -11.53 7.28 1.22
N ASP A 198 -12.30 6.20 1.12
CA ASP A 198 -12.54 5.28 2.25
C ASP A 198 -11.26 4.56 2.68
N GLY A 199 -10.34 4.26 1.76
CA GLY A 199 -9.04 3.69 2.08
C GLY A 199 -8.07 4.67 2.74
N LEU A 200 -8.06 5.93 2.30
CA LEU A 200 -7.18 6.97 2.86
C LEU A 200 -7.75 7.57 4.15
N PHE A 201 -9.07 7.69 4.24
CA PHE A 201 -9.82 8.26 5.35
C PHE A 201 -10.88 7.28 5.84
N PRO A 202 -10.50 6.13 6.43
CA PRO A 202 -11.48 5.17 6.94
C PRO A 202 -12.41 5.87 7.94
N PRO A 203 -13.73 5.89 7.74
CA PRO A 203 -14.62 6.85 8.38
C PRO A 203 -14.63 6.70 9.91
N THR A 204 -14.57 5.46 10.39
CA THR A 204 -14.55 5.13 11.82
C THR A 204 -13.22 5.53 12.47
N GLN A 205 -12.10 5.17 11.85
CA GLN A 205 -10.75 5.46 12.35
C GLN A 205 -10.48 6.97 12.31
N SER A 206 -10.92 7.65 11.25
CA SER A 206 -10.80 9.10 11.09
C SER A 206 -11.63 9.82 12.15
N LYS A 207 -12.84 9.31 12.44
CA LYS A 207 -13.72 9.81 13.49
C LYS A 207 -13.06 9.72 14.88
N TYR A 208 -12.36 8.62 15.16
CA TYR A 208 -11.62 8.45 16.41
C TYR A 208 -10.36 9.30 16.45
N ALA A 209 -9.61 9.39 15.35
CA ALA A 209 -8.40 10.22 15.29
C ALA A 209 -8.71 11.70 15.54
N LEU A 210 -9.77 12.24 14.92
CA LEU A 210 -10.20 13.64 15.11
C LEU A 210 -10.67 13.95 16.54
N ARG A 211 -11.18 12.96 17.27
CA ARG A 211 -11.57 13.12 18.69
C ARG A 211 -10.49 12.67 19.67
N GLY A 212 -9.40 12.11 19.16
CA GLY A 212 -8.33 11.54 19.96
C GLY A 212 -7.39 12.61 20.49
N ASP A 213 -6.39 12.14 21.23
CA ASP A 213 -5.37 13.02 21.78
C ASP A 213 -4.31 13.40 20.73
N TYR A 214 -3.61 14.48 21.04
CA TYR A 214 -2.44 14.93 20.30
C TYR A 214 -1.40 13.79 20.13
N PRO A 215 -0.79 13.63 18.94
CA PRO A 215 -0.98 14.44 17.72
C PRO A 215 -2.05 13.89 16.76
N SER A 216 -2.83 12.87 17.13
CA SER A 216 -3.69 12.15 16.18
C SER A 216 -4.79 13.03 15.58
N ASP A 217 -5.33 13.95 16.37
CA ASP A 217 -6.33 14.95 15.97
C ASP A 217 -5.77 15.94 14.95
N VAL A 218 -4.58 16.51 15.23
CA VAL A 218 -3.88 17.46 14.35
C VAL A 218 -3.57 16.79 13.02
N LEU A 219 -3.02 15.57 13.07
CA LEU A 219 -2.57 14.86 11.88
C LEU A 219 -3.74 14.49 10.97
N MET A 220 -4.86 14.03 11.54
CA MET A 220 -6.05 13.70 10.75
C MET A 220 -6.70 14.96 10.16
N ARG A 221 -6.80 16.04 10.94
CA ARG A 221 -7.28 17.34 10.47
C ARG A 221 -6.46 17.86 9.29
N ALA A 222 -5.14 17.97 9.47
CA ALA A 222 -4.24 18.45 8.42
C ALA A 222 -4.33 17.59 7.15
N ARG A 223 -4.58 16.29 7.29
CA ARG A 223 -4.76 15.38 6.15
C ARG A 223 -6.07 15.63 5.40
N TYR A 224 -7.18 15.88 6.11
CA TYR A 224 -8.45 16.25 5.48
C TYR A 224 -8.34 17.60 4.76
N GLU A 225 -7.78 18.61 5.44
CA GLU A 225 -7.58 19.95 4.87
C GLU A 225 -6.69 19.88 3.62
N ARG A 226 -5.58 19.13 3.67
CA ARG A 226 -4.70 18.96 2.51
C ARG A 226 -5.37 18.23 1.36
N MET A 227 -6.15 17.18 1.62
CA MET A 227 -6.89 16.51 0.56
C MET A 227 -7.92 17.44 -0.08
N ALA A 228 -8.62 18.21 0.75
CA ALA A 228 -9.62 19.17 0.31
C ALA A 228 -9.00 20.26 -0.57
N GLU A 229 -7.84 20.79 -0.20
CA GLU A 229 -7.07 21.73 -1.02
C GLU A 229 -6.68 21.09 -2.37
N LEU A 230 -6.15 19.87 -2.36
CA LEU A 230 -5.70 19.17 -3.56
C LEU A 230 -6.84 18.78 -4.51
N THR A 231 -8.05 18.59 -4.00
CA THR A 231 -9.23 18.27 -4.83
C THR A 231 -10.19 19.44 -5.01
N ASP A 232 -9.91 20.61 -4.45
CA ASP A 232 -10.83 21.75 -4.40
C ASP A 232 -12.21 21.40 -3.78
N ALA A 233 -12.19 20.60 -2.70
CA ALA A 233 -13.39 20.17 -1.99
C ALA A 233 -13.74 21.13 -0.84
N GLY A 234 -15.03 21.38 -0.63
CA GLY A 234 -15.55 22.21 0.46
C GLY A 234 -15.59 21.49 1.82
N VAL A 235 -14.43 21.07 2.35
CA VAL A 235 -14.33 20.39 3.65
C VAL A 235 -14.13 21.41 4.78
N ALA A 236 -14.96 21.30 5.82
CA ALA A 236 -14.87 22.09 7.04
C ALA A 236 -14.79 21.15 8.26
N VAL A 237 -13.57 20.80 8.68
CA VAL A 237 -13.30 19.75 9.68
C VAL A 237 -14.02 19.97 11.02
N GLU A 238 -14.19 21.23 11.45
CA GLU A 238 -14.87 21.56 12.72
C GLU A 238 -16.40 21.50 12.66
N HIS A 239 -16.97 21.51 11.46
CA HIS A 239 -18.41 21.70 11.26
C HIS A 239 -19.09 20.53 10.57
N GLN A 240 -18.32 19.53 10.13
CA GLN A 240 -18.82 18.39 9.38
C GLN A 240 -18.49 17.07 10.09
N SER A 241 -19.38 16.10 9.93
CA SER A 241 -19.08 14.71 10.25
C SER A 241 -18.08 14.12 9.26
N THR A 242 -17.35 13.07 9.67
CA THR A 242 -16.44 12.36 8.75
C THR A 242 -17.16 11.77 7.53
N ALA A 243 -18.44 11.42 7.67
CA ALA A 243 -19.24 10.95 6.54
C ALA A 243 -19.54 12.05 5.52
N GLU A 244 -19.80 13.29 5.99
CA GLU A 244 -19.98 14.45 5.11
C GLU A 244 -18.66 14.83 4.44
N MET A 245 -17.56 14.92 5.19
CA MET A 245 -16.24 15.21 4.63
C MET A 245 -15.83 14.18 3.58
N ASN A 246 -15.98 12.87 3.86
CA ASN A 246 -15.67 11.83 2.89
C ASN A 246 -16.55 11.90 1.64
N ARG A 247 -17.82 12.32 1.78
CA ARG A 247 -18.73 12.50 0.64
C ARG A 247 -18.26 13.64 -0.27
N GLU A 248 -17.91 14.79 0.32
CA GLU A 248 -17.39 15.95 -0.43
C GLU A 248 -16.07 15.61 -1.14
N LEU A 249 -15.12 14.98 -0.43
CA LEU A 249 -13.86 14.52 -1.01
C LEU A 249 -14.10 13.50 -2.14
N THR A 250 -15.06 12.59 -1.97
CA THR A 250 -15.40 11.60 -3.00
C THR A 250 -15.96 12.28 -4.24
N ALA A 251 -16.88 13.24 -4.08
CA ALA A 251 -17.47 13.95 -5.21
C ALA A 251 -16.41 14.74 -6.00
N ALA A 252 -15.54 15.46 -5.30
CA ALA A 252 -14.46 16.24 -5.90
C ALA A 252 -13.46 15.33 -6.64
N LEU A 253 -13.01 14.25 -6.01
CA LEU A 253 -12.12 13.28 -6.64
C LEU A 253 -12.78 12.58 -7.83
N ALA A 254 -14.05 12.18 -7.73
CA ALA A 254 -14.79 11.55 -8.82
C ALA A 254 -14.88 12.46 -10.04
N ALA A 255 -15.16 13.76 -9.85
CA ALA A 255 -15.19 14.72 -10.95
C ALA A 255 -13.85 14.78 -11.70
N ARG A 256 -12.73 14.74 -10.95
CA ARG A 256 -11.38 14.75 -11.50
C ARG A 256 -11.03 13.45 -12.24
N LEU A 257 -11.30 12.30 -11.63
CA LEU A 257 -11.05 10.98 -12.23
C LEU A 257 -11.89 10.78 -13.49
N ARG A 258 -13.14 11.24 -13.49
CA ARG A 258 -14.03 11.20 -14.67
C ARG A 258 -13.44 11.97 -15.85
N ALA A 259 -12.93 13.18 -15.60
CA ALA A 259 -12.31 14.00 -16.65
C ALA A 259 -11.05 13.31 -17.21
N ASP A 260 -10.18 12.79 -16.34
CA ASP A 260 -8.98 12.05 -16.73
C ASP A 260 -9.33 10.77 -17.52
N MET A 261 -10.30 9.98 -17.07
CA MET A 261 -10.73 8.75 -17.75
C MET A 261 -11.30 9.04 -19.15
N ARG A 262 -12.18 10.04 -19.29
CA ARG A 262 -12.73 10.45 -20.60
C ARG A 262 -11.66 10.87 -21.59
N SER A 263 -10.53 11.39 -21.11
CA SER A 263 -9.42 11.81 -21.96
C SER A 263 -8.51 10.65 -22.40
N ARG A 264 -8.52 9.53 -21.65
CA ARG A 264 -7.52 8.47 -21.78
C ARG A 264 -8.07 7.16 -22.32
N TYR A 265 -9.35 6.88 -22.11
CA TYR A 265 -10.00 5.65 -22.52
C TYR A 265 -11.06 5.92 -23.58
N GLU A 266 -11.27 4.95 -24.47
CA GLU A 266 -12.29 5.04 -25.51
C GLU A 266 -13.68 4.81 -24.93
N SER A 267 -13.81 3.88 -23.97
CA SER A 267 -15.07 3.55 -23.29
C SER A 267 -14.95 3.46 -21.76
N PRO A 268 -16.07 3.63 -21.01
CA PRO A 268 -16.13 3.34 -19.58
C PRO A 268 -15.71 1.91 -19.22
N GLU A 269 -16.03 0.95 -20.07
CA GLU A 269 -15.68 -0.46 -19.93
C GLU A 269 -14.17 -0.68 -20.04
N ASP A 270 -13.49 0.05 -20.94
CA ASP A 270 -12.03 0.08 -21.01
C ASP A 270 -11.41 0.61 -19.73
N ALA A 271 -11.92 1.74 -19.23
CA ALA A 271 -11.45 2.30 -17.97
C ALA A 271 -11.62 1.29 -16.82
N ALA A 272 -12.82 0.72 -16.68
CA ALA A 272 -13.18 -0.28 -15.68
C ALA A 272 -12.24 -1.51 -15.69
N ARG A 273 -11.93 -2.06 -16.88
CA ARG A 273 -11.01 -3.20 -17.02
C ARG A 273 -9.62 -2.95 -16.48
N THR A 274 -9.16 -1.69 -16.47
CA THR A 274 -7.83 -1.32 -15.97
C THR A 274 -7.78 -1.02 -14.48
N VAL A 275 -8.93 -0.88 -13.81
CA VAL A 275 -8.97 -0.48 -12.39
C VAL A 275 -8.38 -1.56 -11.50
N ARG A 276 -7.35 -1.20 -10.72
CA ARG A 276 -6.68 -2.05 -9.73
C ARG A 276 -6.35 -1.20 -8.50
N THR A 277 -7.26 -1.19 -7.53
CA THR A 277 -7.07 -0.42 -6.29
C THR A 277 -6.42 -1.23 -5.17
N SER A 278 -6.72 -2.53 -5.06
CA SER A 278 -6.40 -3.32 -3.86
C SER A 278 -4.92 -3.71 -3.72
N ARG A 279 -4.08 -3.50 -4.74
CA ARG A 279 -2.71 -4.03 -4.80
C ARG A 279 -1.68 -2.95 -5.03
N VAL A 280 -0.60 -3.01 -4.26
CA VAL A 280 0.66 -2.30 -4.50
C VAL A 280 1.62 -3.24 -5.22
N ARG A 281 2.33 -2.75 -6.23
CA ARG A 281 3.34 -3.52 -6.96
C ARG A 281 4.73 -3.20 -6.42
N VAL A 282 5.46 -4.22 -5.99
CA VAL A 282 6.86 -4.13 -5.57
C VAL A 282 7.72 -4.81 -6.63
N THR A 283 8.41 -4.01 -7.45
CA THR A 283 9.30 -4.50 -8.50
C THR A 283 10.74 -4.38 -8.06
N VAL A 284 11.42 -5.52 -7.92
CA VAL A 284 12.85 -5.62 -7.66
C VAL A 284 13.58 -5.69 -9.00
N ARG A 285 14.65 -4.91 -9.12
CA ARG A 285 15.54 -4.89 -10.28
C ARG A 285 16.98 -5.10 -9.83
N THR A 286 17.71 -5.92 -10.55
CA THR A 286 19.14 -6.16 -10.32
C THR A 286 19.93 -6.00 -11.61
N TRP A 287 21.17 -5.52 -11.48
CA TRP A 287 22.10 -5.33 -12.60
C TRP A 287 23.56 -5.41 -12.10
N SER A 288 24.49 -5.62 -13.02
CA SER A 288 25.92 -5.64 -12.72
C SER A 288 26.43 -4.23 -12.36
N PRO A 289 27.43 -4.10 -11.45
CA PRO A 289 27.87 -2.82 -10.90
C PRO A 289 28.36 -1.76 -11.87
#